data_AF-A0A848ZQZ1-F1
#
_entry.id   AF-A0A848ZQZ1-F1
#
_cell.length_a   1.000
_cell.length_b   1.000
_cell.length_c   1.000
_cell.angle_alpha   90.00
_cell.angle_beta   90.00
_cell.angle_gamma   90.00
#
_symmetry.space_group_name_H-M   'P 1'
#
loop_
_entity.id
_entity.type
_entity.pdbx_description
1 polymer ?
#
loop_
_entity_poly.entity_id
_entity_poly.type
_entity_poly.pdbx_seq_one_letter_code
_entity_poly.pdbx_strand_id
1 'polypeptide(L)' 'MLFDKVGGTSLTNYLNYLRVEEFKRLLKDPNNEAYTMMYLAEKSGFSSKTSFYRVFKAVTNRTPSEYKKSLGQ' A
#
# COMPACT_ATOMS: atom_id res chain seq x y z
N MET A 1 -12.90 0.16 15.42
CA MET A 1 -12.60 -1.04 14.57
C MET A 1 -12.57 -0.63 13.09
N LEU A 2 -11.58 0.09 12.59
CA LEU A 2 -10.30 -0.40 12.04
C LEU A 2 -9.17 0.65 12.23
N PHE A 3 -9.47 1.73 12.99
CA PHE A 3 -8.72 2.98 12.91
C PHE A 3 -8.10 3.46 14.23
N ASP A 4 -8.20 2.66 15.31
CA ASP A 4 -7.87 3.13 16.66
C ASP A 4 -6.44 2.82 17.13
N LYS A 5 -5.62 2.11 16.32
CA LYS A 5 -4.40 1.46 16.85
C LYS A 5 -3.06 1.82 16.18
N VAL A 6 -2.98 2.96 15.49
CA VAL A 6 -1.71 3.52 15.05
C VAL A 6 -1.75 5.02 15.32
N GLY A 7 -0.93 5.49 16.26
CA GLY A 7 -0.88 6.91 16.68
C GLY A 7 -0.78 7.84 15.48
N GLY A 8 -1.83 8.64 15.27
CA GLY A 8 -2.05 9.53 14.13
C GLY A 8 -3.56 9.67 13.89
N THR A 9 -4.04 10.91 13.91
CA THR A 9 -5.46 11.31 13.76
C THR A 9 -6.17 10.63 12.57
N SER A 10 -7.50 10.47 12.64
CA SER A 10 -8.33 9.78 11.64
C SER A 10 -8.03 10.14 10.19
N LEU A 11 -7.68 11.41 9.91
CA LEU A 11 -7.30 11.89 8.58
C LEU A 11 -6.03 11.22 8.03
N THR A 12 -5.01 11.03 8.88
CA THR A 12 -3.77 10.36 8.47
C THR A 12 -4.03 8.90 8.14
N ASN A 13 -4.89 8.24 8.92
CA ASN A 13 -5.28 6.86 8.67
C ASN A 13 -6.11 6.72 7.39
N TYR A 14 -7.05 7.64 7.15
CA TYR A 14 -7.83 7.70 5.92
C TYR A 14 -6.93 7.93 4.70
N LEU A 15 -6.00 8.89 4.77
CA LEU A 15 -5.03 9.14 3.71
C LEU A 15 -4.18 7.90 3.43
N ASN A 16 -3.67 7.25 4.48
CA ASN A 16 -2.88 6.02 4.34
C ASN A 16 -3.69 4.87 3.72
N TYR A 17 -4.97 4.75 4.05
CA TYR A 17 -5.87 3.82 3.39
C TYR A 17 -5.99 4.12 1.88
N LEU A 18 -6.23 5.38 1.52
CA LEU A 18 -6.31 5.79 0.11
C LEU A 18 -5.00 5.50 -0.66
N ARG A 19 -3.84 5.76 -0.04
CA ARG A 19 -2.53 5.43 -0.63
C ARG A 19 -2.37 3.92 -0.87
N VAL A 20 -2.87 3.08 0.05
CA VAL A 20 -2.85 1.62 -0.12
C VAL A 20 -3.78 1.18 -1.24
N GLU A 21 -4.97 1.76 -1.35
CA GLU A 21 -5.90 1.44 -2.44
C GLU A 21 -5.34 1.86 -3.81
N GLU A 22 -4.70 3.03 -3.90
CA GLU A 22 -4.03 3.47 -5.13
C GLU A 22 -2.88 2.53 -5.53
N PHE A 23 -2.06 2.09 -4.56
CA PHE A 23 -1.02 1.10 -4.82
C PHE A 23 -1.60 -0.20 -5.38
N LYS A 24 -2.69 -0.71 -4.79
CA LYS A 24 -3.35 -1.93 -5.29
C LYS A 24 -3.89 -1.74 -6.70
N ARG A 25 -4.43 -0.56 -7.01
CA ARG A 25 -4.91 -0.22 -8.36
C ARG A 25 -3.77 -0.22 -9.36
N LEU A 26 -2.67 0.47 -9.05
CA LEU A 26 -1.48 0.54 -9.90
C LEU A 26 -0.83 -0.84 -10.10
N LEU A 27 -0.75 -1.67 -9.06
CA LEU A 27 -0.17 -3.01 -9.13
C LEU A 27 -0.96 -3.96 -10.05
N LYS A 28 -2.29 -3.79 -10.13
CA LYS A 28 -3.18 -4.61 -10.97
C LYS A 28 -3.25 -4.16 -12.41
N ASP A 29 -2.70 -2.98 -12.73
CA ASP A 29 -2.69 -2.44 -14.08
C ASP A 29 -1.58 -3.14 -14.91
N PRO A 30 -1.93 -3.87 -15.98
CA PRO A 30 -0.95 -4.57 -16.83
C PRO A 30 0.11 -3.64 -17.42
N ASN A 31 -0.22 -2.35 -17.61
CA ASN A 31 0.73 -1.36 -18.12
C ASN A 31 1.88 -1.08 -17.13
N ASN A 32 1.72 -1.48 -15.87
CA ASN A 32 2.69 -1.26 -14.80
C ASN A 32 3.54 -2.49 -14.46
N GLU A 33 3.41 -3.60 -15.19
CA GLU A 33 4.14 -4.85 -14.91
C GLU A 33 5.67 -4.69 -14.91
N ALA A 34 6.19 -3.77 -15.76
CA ALA A 34 7.61 -3.46 -15.84
C ALA A 34 8.13 -2.61 -14.66
N TYR A 35 7.25 -2.01 -13.86
CA TYR A 35 7.65 -1.16 -12.75
C TYR A 35 7.87 -1.95 -11.46
N THR A 36 8.83 -1.48 -10.66
CA THR A 36 9.10 -2.08 -9.35
C THR A 36 7.98 -1.75 -8.36
N MET A 37 7.75 -2.63 -7.37
CA MET A 37 6.80 -2.34 -6.28
C MET A 37 7.12 -1.03 -5.56
N MET A 38 8.41 -0.66 -5.45
CA MET A 38 8.78 0.58 -4.78
C MET A 38 8.42 1.82 -5.60
N TYR A 39 8.58 1.76 -6.93
CA TYR A 39 8.14 2.82 -7.83
C TYR A 39 6.62 3.07 -7.72
N LEU A 40 5.83 1.99 -7.73
CA LEU A 40 4.37 2.09 -7.58
C LEU A 40 3.97 2.62 -6.19
N ALA A 41 4.70 2.24 -5.13
CA ALA A 41 4.47 2.78 -3.79
C ALA A 41 4.77 4.28 -3.70
N GLU A 42 5.83 4.75 -4.36
CA GLU A 42 6.16 6.17 -4.46
C GLU A 42 5.06 6.95 -5.22
N LYS A 43 4.59 6.42 -6.35
CA LYS A 43 3.45 7.00 -7.09
C LYS A 43 2.16 7.05 -6.29
N SER A 44 2.01 6.13 -5.34
CA SER A 44 0.90 6.10 -4.39
C SER A 44 1.10 7.04 -3.20
N GLY A 45 2.18 7.83 -3.17
CA GLY A 45 2.42 8.85 -2.15
C GLY A 45 3.16 8.38 -0.90
N PHE A 46 3.85 7.23 -0.94
CA PHE A 46 4.75 6.81 0.13
C PHE A 46 6.17 7.37 -0.07
N SER A 47 6.69 8.06 0.94
CA SER A 47 8.04 8.64 0.92
C SER A 47 9.16 7.66 1.32
N SER A 48 8.82 6.48 1.82
CA SER A 48 9.83 5.48 2.22
C SER A 48 9.29 4.05 2.18
N LYS A 49 10.21 3.11 1.96
CA LYS A 49 9.93 1.66 2.02
C LYS A 49 9.37 1.24 3.38
N THR A 50 9.96 1.72 4.47
CA THR A 50 9.54 1.36 5.84
C THR A 50 8.10 1.80 6.12
N SER A 51 7.74 3.04 5.76
CA SER A 51 6.36 3.54 5.92
C SER A 51 5.37 2.76 5.06
N PHE A 52 5.73 2.50 3.80
CA PHE A 52 4.92 1.70 2.89
C PHE A 52 4.63 0.30 3.45
N TYR A 53 5.66 -0.47 3.80
CA TYR A 53 5.48 -1.83 4.29
C TYR A 53 4.64 -1.89 5.57
N ARG A 54 4.89 -0.98 6.51
CA ARG A 54 4.15 -0.89 7.78
C ARG A 54 2.67 -0.59 7.54
N VAL A 55 2.37 0.45 6.76
CA VAL A 55 0.99 0.88 6.48
C VAL A 55 0.27 -0.18 5.66
N PHE A 56 0.89 -0.71 4.61
CA PHE A 56 0.29 -1.72 3.75
C PHE A 56 -0.08 -2.98 4.53
N LYS A 57 0.82 -3.46 5.41
CA LYS A 57 0.54 -4.60 6.28
C LYS A 57 -0.57 -4.30 7.28
N ALA A 58 -0.59 -3.10 7.87
CA ALA A 58 -1.65 -2.71 8.80
C ALA A 58 -3.03 -2.66 8.13
N VAL A 59 -3.11 -2.18 6.88
CA VAL A 59 -4.39 -2.06 6.15
C VAL A 59 -4.86 -3.38 5.56
N THR A 60 -3.95 -4.21 5.05
CA THR A 60 -4.30 -5.42 4.28
C THR A 60 -4.09 -6.74 5.03
N ASN A 61 -3.45 -6.68 6.20
CA ASN A 61 -2.96 -7.84 6.95
C ASN A 61 -2.01 -8.75 6.13
N ARG A 62 -1.40 -8.22 5.06
CA ARG A 62 -0.45 -8.89 4.18
C ARG A 62 0.70 -7.95 3.84
N THR A 63 1.88 -8.49 3.60
CA THR A 63 2.98 -7.72 2.99
C THR A 63 2.67 -7.44 1.51
N PRO A 64 3.27 -6.40 0.91
CA PRO A 64 3.10 -6.11 -0.52
C PRO A 64 3.43 -7.31 -1.42
N SER A 65 4.50 -8.05 -1.10
CA SER A 65 4.91 -9.25 -1.85
C SER A 65 3.90 -10.39 -1.74
N GLU A 66 3.36 -10.65 -0.54
CA GLU A 66 2.29 -11.64 -0.35
C GLU A 66 1.02 -11.26 -1.11
N TYR A 67 0.68 -9.97 -1.12
CA TYR A 67 -0.44 -9.47 -1.89
C TYR A 67 -0.24 -9.66 -3.39
N LYS A 68 0.93 -9.28 -3.93
CA LYS A 68 1.26 -9.48 -5.35
C LYS A 68 1.14 -10.96 -5.74
N LYS A 69 1.76 -11.85 -4.96
CA LYS A 69 1.67 -13.31 -5.19
C LYS A 69 0.22 -13.82 -5.19
N SER A 70 -0.65 -13.26 -4.35
CA SER A 70 -2.07 -13.63 -4.31
C SER A 70 -2.87 -13.19 -5.54
N LEU A 71 -2.32 -12.30 -6.39
CA LEU A 71 -2.92 -11.92 -7.67
C LEU A 71 -2.56 -12.88 -8.81
N GLY A 72 -1.69 -13.87 -8.57
CA GLY A 72 -1.19 -14.76 -9.63
C GLY A 72 -0.15 -14.11 -10.55
N GLN A 73 0.44 -12.99 -10.10
CA GLN A 73 1.55 -12.27 -10.74
C GLN A 73 2.90 -12.63 -10.10
#